data_AF-K0E606-F1
#
_entry.id   AF-K0E606-F1
#
_cell.length_a   1.000
_cell.length_b   1.000
_cell.length_c   1.000
_cell.angle_alpha   90.00
_cell.angle_beta   90.00
_cell.angle_gamma   90.00
#
_symmetry.space_group_name_H-M   'P 1'
#
loop_
_entity.id
_entity.type
_entity.pdbx_description
1 polymer ?
#
loop_
_entity_poly.entity_id
_entity_poly.type
_entity_poly.pdbx_seq_one_letter_code
_entity_poly.pdbx_strand_id
1 'polypeptide(L)'
;NMVTGAAQMDGAILVVAATDGPMPQTREHILLGRQVGIPRIVVFMNKVDMVDDAELLELVEMEIRDLLSFYEYDGDNGPVIQGSALGGLNGDAKWVEKIMELMEAVDAWIEEPVRDNAKPFLMPVEDVFTITGRGTVATGRIETGVANTGDPV
;
A
#
# COMPACT_ATOMS: atom_id res chain seq x y z
N ASN A 1 8.72 -7.16 8.72
CA ASN A 1 9.50 -5.92 8.93
C ASN A 1 8.84 -4.78 8.17
N MET A 2 7.90 -4.07 8.79
CA MET A 2 7.20 -2.95 8.15
C MET A 2 8.10 -1.72 8.00
N VAL A 3 8.94 -1.45 9.02
CA VAL A 3 9.77 -0.23 9.08
C VAL A 3 10.82 -0.17 7.97
N THR A 4 11.46 -1.28 7.61
CA THR A 4 12.51 -1.29 6.57
C THR A 4 11.95 -1.25 5.15
N GLY A 5 10.77 -1.84 4.91
CA GLY A 5 10.13 -1.86 3.58
C GLY A 5 9.26 -0.63 3.29
N ALA A 6 8.74 0.05 4.32
CA ALA A 6 7.83 1.19 4.15
C ALA A 6 8.54 2.48 3.71
N ALA A 7 9.84 2.62 3.97
CA ALA A 7 10.64 3.79 3.58
C ALA A 7 10.74 4.01 2.06
N GLN A 8 10.37 3.02 1.25
CA GLN A 8 10.45 3.06 -0.20
C GLN A 8 9.08 2.95 -0.88
N MET A 9 7.97 3.08 -0.15
CA MET A 9 6.64 2.94 -0.73
C MET A 9 6.18 4.25 -1.37
N ASP A 10 5.89 4.22 -2.67
CA ASP A 10 5.34 5.37 -3.40
C ASP A 10 3.85 5.60 -3.06
N GLY A 11 3.20 4.59 -2.48
CA GLY A 11 1.85 4.63 -1.97
C GLY A 11 1.52 3.34 -1.22
N ALA A 12 0.41 3.31 -0.49
CA ALA A 12 -0.01 2.13 0.25
C ALA A 12 -1.50 1.84 0.12
N ILE A 13 -1.86 0.56 0.22
CA ILE A 13 -3.24 0.11 0.39
C ILE A 13 -3.48 -0.14 1.88
N LEU A 14 -4.37 0.63 2.49
CA LEU A 14 -4.82 0.42 3.87
C LEU A 14 -6.04 -0.49 3.87
N VAL A 15 -5.91 -1.69 4.42
CA VAL A 15 -7.01 -2.64 4.53
C VAL A 15 -7.67 -2.53 5.90
N VAL A 16 -8.97 -2.24 5.94
CA VAL A 16 -9.78 -2.16 7.16
C VAL A 16 -10.96 -3.11 7.03
N ALA A 17 -11.24 -3.92 8.04
CA ALA A 17 -12.41 -4.80 8.03
C ALA A 17 -13.66 -3.99 8.39
N ALA A 18 -14.70 -4.04 7.55
CA ALA A 18 -16.00 -3.43 7.80
C ALA A 18 -16.67 -3.94 9.09
N THR A 19 -16.35 -5.17 9.50
CA THR A 19 -16.89 -5.78 10.73
C THR A 19 -16.32 -5.18 12.02
N ASP A 20 -15.09 -4.66 11.95
CA ASP A 20 -14.31 -4.28 13.13
C ASP A 20 -14.04 -2.77 13.17
N GLY A 21 -14.05 -2.11 12.00
CA GLY A 21 -13.68 -0.70 11.87
C GLY A 21 -12.20 -0.42 12.13
N PRO A 22 -11.81 0.86 12.30
CA PRO A 22 -10.43 1.24 12.60
C PRO A 22 -9.97 0.74 13.98
N MET A 23 -8.94 -0.11 13.98
CA MET A 23 -8.35 -0.67 15.20
C MET A 23 -7.11 0.12 15.64
N PRO A 24 -6.59 -0.08 16.88
CA PRO A 24 -5.36 0.58 17.31
C PRO A 24 -4.17 0.38 16.35
N GLN A 25 -4.07 -0.80 15.74
CA GLN A 25 -3.06 -1.13 14.72
C GLN A 25 -3.25 -0.31 13.44
N THR A 26 -4.49 -0.02 13.03
CA THR A 26 -4.79 0.86 11.89
C THR A 26 -4.19 2.24 12.11
N ARG A 27 -4.33 2.78 13.34
CA ARG A 27 -3.76 4.09 13.71
C ARG A 27 -2.24 4.07 13.65
N GLU A 28 -1.63 3.01 14.19
CA GLU A 28 -0.18 2.84 14.19
C GLU A 28 0.37 2.75 12.75
N HIS A 29 -0.29 2.01 11.85
CA HIS A 29 0.14 1.91 10.45
C HIS A 29 0.04 3.24 9.70
N ILE A 30 -1.03 4.01 9.90
CA ILE A 30 -1.18 5.33 9.27
C ILE A 30 -0.09 6.29 9.80
N LEU A 31 0.14 6.30 11.12
CA LEU A 31 1.18 7.09 11.75
C LEU A 31 2.58 6.72 11.22
N LEU A 32 2.89 5.42 11.14
CA LEU A 32 4.16 4.94 10.61
C LEU A 32 4.32 5.32 9.15
N GLY A 33 3.28 5.15 8.32
CA GLY A 33 3.27 5.57 6.92
C GLY A 33 3.59 7.05 6.78
N ARG A 34 3.02 7.90 7.65
CA ARG A 34 3.31 9.33 7.66
C ARG A 34 4.77 9.62 8.03
N GLN A 35 5.30 8.93 9.05
CA GLN A 35 6.68 9.11 9.52
C GLN A 35 7.73 8.66 8.50
N VAL A 36 7.44 7.62 7.72
CA VAL A 36 8.34 7.12 6.67
C VAL A 36 8.12 7.79 5.32
N GLY A 37 7.15 8.70 5.22
CA GLY A 37 6.95 9.56 4.05
C GLY A 37 6.08 8.97 2.93
N ILE A 38 5.18 8.03 3.23
CA ILE A 38 4.22 7.53 2.24
C ILE A 38 3.29 8.70 1.84
N PRO A 39 3.24 9.08 0.55
CA PRO A 39 2.54 10.30 0.15
C PRO A 39 1.03 10.11 0.03
N ARG A 40 0.57 8.94 -0.43
CA ARG A 40 -0.83 8.65 -0.74
C ARG A 40 -1.22 7.27 -0.22
N ILE A 41 -2.45 7.18 0.30
CA ILE A 41 -3.06 5.94 0.76
C ILE A 41 -4.37 5.74 -0.02
N VAL A 42 -4.60 4.53 -0.50
CA VAL A 42 -5.90 4.05 -0.98
C VAL A 42 -6.45 3.08 0.08
N VAL A 43 -7.73 3.19 0.42
CA VAL A 43 -8.35 2.31 1.42
C VAL A 43 -9.13 1.21 0.72
N PHE A 44 -8.96 -0.03 1.20
CA PHE A 44 -9.87 -1.12 0.90
C PHE A 44 -10.64 -1.52 2.16
N MET A 45 -11.93 -1.17 2.20
CA MET A 45 -12.83 -1.61 3.26
C MET A 45 -13.31 -3.02 2.93
N ASN A 46 -12.70 -4.00 3.59
CA ASN A 46 -12.84 -5.43 3.32
C ASN A 46 -13.94 -6.07 4.17
N LYS A 47 -14.36 -7.29 3.80
CA LYS A 47 -15.42 -8.08 4.46
C LYS A 47 -16.80 -7.42 4.41
N VAL A 48 -17.08 -6.62 3.39
CA VAL A 48 -18.39 -5.97 3.21
C VAL A 48 -19.51 -7.00 2.99
N ASP A 49 -19.17 -8.18 2.48
CA ASP A 49 -20.07 -9.33 2.37
C ASP A 49 -20.61 -9.86 3.71
N MET A 50 -19.99 -9.48 4.83
CA MET A 50 -20.37 -9.90 6.19
C MET A 50 -21.23 -8.87 6.92
N VAL A 51 -21.52 -7.72 6.29
CA VAL A 51 -22.24 -6.59 6.90
C VAL A 51 -23.43 -6.23 6.01
N ASP A 52 -24.64 -6.45 6.54
CA ASP A 52 -25.89 -6.21 5.81
C ASP A 52 -26.45 -4.79 6.02
N ASP A 53 -25.89 -4.03 6.97
CA ASP A 53 -26.35 -2.69 7.35
C ASP A 53 -25.54 -1.60 6.66
N ALA A 54 -26.19 -0.85 5.76
CA ALA A 54 -25.57 0.25 5.04
C ALA A 54 -25.15 1.42 5.95
N GLU A 55 -25.90 1.70 7.02
CA GLU A 55 -25.56 2.78 7.95
C GLU A 55 -24.27 2.46 8.72
N LEU A 56 -24.04 1.18 9.03
CA LEU A 56 -22.80 0.74 9.67
C LEU A 56 -21.59 0.88 8.73
N LEU A 57 -21.76 0.57 7.44
CA LEU A 57 -20.70 0.73 6.44
C LEU A 57 -20.32 2.20 6.26
N GLU A 58 -21.31 3.09 6.19
CA GLU A 58 -21.07 4.55 6.12
C GLU A 58 -20.38 5.08 7.37
N LEU A 59 -20.76 4.60 8.56
CA LEU A 59 -20.11 4.96 9.82
C LEU A 59 -18.64 4.56 9.83
N VAL A 60 -18.33 3.32 9.43
CA VAL A 60 -16.94 2.83 9.38
C VAL A 60 -16.12 3.63 8.37
N GLU A 61 -16.68 3.93 7.19
CA GLU A 61 -16.01 4.76 6.20
C GLU A 61 -15.70 6.16 6.76
N MET A 62 -16.66 6.80 7.44
CA MET A 62 -16.46 8.10 8.08
C MET A 62 -15.32 8.06 9.12
N GLU A 63 -15.29 7.03 9.97
CA GLU A 63 -14.21 6.88 10.97
C GLU A 63 -12.83 6.67 10.32
N ILE A 64 -12.76 5.96 9.19
CA ILE A 64 -11.51 5.79 8.43
C ILE A 64 -11.05 7.14 7.88
N ARG A 65 -11.96 7.91 7.28
CA ARG A 65 -11.66 9.23 6.69
C ARG A 65 -11.17 10.20 7.76
N ASP A 66 -11.86 10.27 8.89
CA ASP A 66 -11.45 11.09 10.04
C ASP A 66 -10.05 10.71 10.54
N LEU A 67 -9.74 9.40 10.59
CA LEU A 67 -8.44 8.91 11.01
C LEU A 67 -7.32 9.27 10.02
N LEU A 68 -7.59 9.19 8.73
CA LEU A 68 -6.65 9.64 7.69
C LEU A 68 -6.38 11.14 7.80
N SER A 69 -7.44 11.95 7.91
CA SER A 69 -7.35 13.40 8.09
C SER A 69 -6.60 13.78 9.36
N PHE A 70 -6.81 13.06 10.46
CA PHE A 70 -6.09 13.28 11.73
C PHE A 70 -4.57 13.13 11.59
N TYR A 71 -4.11 12.20 10.75
CA TYR A 71 -2.69 11.98 10.45
C TYR A 71 -2.20 12.68 9.18
N GLU A 72 -2.90 13.74 8.76
CA GLU A 72 -2.52 14.63 7.65
C GLU A 72 -2.51 13.96 6.26
N TYR A 73 -3.31 12.89 6.08
CA TYR A 73 -3.68 12.39 4.76
C TYR A 73 -4.97 13.06 4.27
N ASP A 74 -5.22 12.99 2.97
CA ASP A 74 -6.44 13.50 2.34
C ASP A 74 -7.60 12.51 2.54
N GLY A 75 -8.22 12.56 3.74
CA GLY A 75 -9.36 11.70 4.09
C GLY A 75 -10.65 12.05 3.35
N ASP A 76 -10.80 13.31 2.92
CA ASP A 76 -12.00 13.79 2.23
C ASP A 76 -12.07 13.29 0.78
N ASN A 77 -10.94 13.31 0.06
CA ASN A 77 -10.90 12.92 -1.35
C ASN A 77 -10.24 11.55 -1.58
N GLY A 78 -9.60 10.98 -0.56
CA GLY A 78 -8.97 9.67 -0.62
C GLY A 78 -9.95 8.57 -1.07
N PRO A 79 -9.56 7.69 -2.01
CA PRO A 79 -10.41 6.59 -2.44
C PRO A 79 -10.62 5.56 -1.32
N VAL A 80 -11.88 5.19 -1.08
CA VAL A 80 -12.28 4.11 -0.17
C VAL A 80 -13.11 3.12 -0.96
N ILE A 81 -12.56 1.94 -1.23
CA ILE A 81 -13.22 0.90 -2.03
C ILE A 81 -13.80 -0.15 -1.10
N GLN A 82 -15.12 -0.32 -1.18
CA GLN A 82 -15.87 -1.30 -0.39
C GLN A 82 -15.92 -2.65 -1.14
N GLY A 83 -15.44 -3.73 -0.52
CA GLY A 83 -15.38 -5.02 -1.18
C GLY A 83 -15.17 -6.24 -0.28
N SER A 84 -15.03 -7.39 -0.94
CA SER A 84 -14.70 -8.66 -0.31
C SER A 84 -13.50 -9.30 -0.99
N ALA A 85 -12.36 -9.32 -0.31
CA ALA A 85 -11.17 -10.01 -0.81
C ALA A 85 -11.40 -11.53 -0.93
N LEU A 86 -12.16 -12.12 0.00
CA LEU A 86 -12.49 -13.55 -0.06
C LEU A 86 -13.41 -13.85 -1.23
N GLY A 87 -14.45 -13.03 -1.43
CA GLY A 87 -15.32 -13.13 -2.60
C GLY A 87 -14.55 -13.00 -3.92
N GLY A 88 -13.65 -12.03 -4.01
CA GLY A 88 -12.79 -11.83 -5.18
C GLY A 88 -11.86 -13.02 -5.42
N LEU A 89 -11.25 -13.57 -4.38
CA LEU A 89 -10.40 -14.77 -4.48
C LEU A 89 -11.19 -16.00 -4.94
N ASN A 90 -12.45 -16.12 -4.54
CA ASN A 90 -13.34 -17.20 -4.97
C ASN A 90 -13.92 -17.01 -6.38
N GLY A 91 -13.61 -15.89 -7.05
CA GLY A 91 -14.04 -15.62 -8.42
C GLY A 91 -15.49 -15.16 -8.56
N ASP A 92 -16.11 -14.66 -7.49
CA ASP A 92 -17.40 -14.00 -7.59
C ASP A 92 -17.25 -12.69 -8.38
N ALA A 93 -17.92 -12.60 -9.52
CA ALA A 93 -17.81 -11.49 -10.46
C ALA A 93 -18.02 -10.12 -9.79
N LYS A 94 -18.97 -10.01 -8.85
CA LYS A 94 -19.25 -8.77 -8.12
C LYS A 94 -18.03 -8.30 -7.34
N TRP A 95 -17.33 -9.22 -6.69
CA TRP A 95 -16.20 -8.90 -5.82
C TRP A 95 -14.88 -8.79 -6.59
N VAL A 96 -14.73 -9.52 -7.70
CA VAL A 96 -13.62 -9.34 -8.64
C VAL A 96 -13.62 -7.92 -9.21
N GLU A 97 -14.79 -7.40 -9.59
CA GLU A 97 -14.93 -6.02 -10.07
C GLU A 97 -14.45 -4.99 -9.03
N LYS A 98 -14.73 -5.22 -7.74
CA LYS A 98 -14.22 -4.35 -6.66
C LYS A 98 -12.70 -4.40 -6.48
N ILE A 99 -12.05 -5.50 -6.81
CA ILE A 99 -10.58 -5.57 -6.83
C ILE A 99 -10.03 -4.79 -8.04
N MET A 100 -10.69 -4.85 -9.19
CA MET A 100 -10.31 -4.04 -10.34
C MET A 100 -10.47 -2.55 -10.06
N GLU A 101 -11.59 -2.15 -9.45
CA GLU A 101 -11.85 -0.77 -9.01
C GLU A 101 -10.78 -0.28 -8.00
N LEU A 102 -10.35 -1.15 -7.07
CA LEU A 102 -9.23 -0.85 -6.17
C LEU A 102 -7.94 -0.56 -6.94
N MET A 103 -7.60 -1.38 -7.93
CA MET A 103 -6.38 -1.18 -8.72
C MET A 103 -6.47 0.06 -9.61
N GLU A 104 -7.63 0.35 -10.18
CA GLU A 104 -7.88 1.60 -10.92
C GLU A 104 -7.72 2.83 -10.02
N ALA A 105 -8.22 2.76 -8.78
CA ALA A 105 -8.03 3.82 -7.80
C ALA A 105 -6.55 3.99 -7.41
N VAL A 106 -5.80 2.90 -7.29
CA VAL A 106 -4.34 2.94 -7.07
C VAL A 106 -3.65 3.65 -8.23
N ASP A 107 -3.92 3.25 -9.47
CA ASP A 107 -3.32 3.85 -10.67
C ASP A 107 -3.66 5.34 -10.82
N ALA A 108 -4.85 5.76 -10.43
CA ALA A 108 -5.30 7.15 -10.53
C ALA A 108 -4.84 8.04 -9.36
N TRP A 109 -4.72 7.49 -8.15
CA TRP A 109 -4.48 8.25 -6.93
C TRP A 109 -3.01 8.30 -6.51
N ILE A 110 -2.26 7.22 -6.77
CA ILE A 110 -0.84 7.15 -6.43
C ILE A 110 -0.04 7.66 -7.61
N GLU A 111 0.67 8.77 -7.39
CA GLU A 111 1.48 9.42 -8.42
C GLU A 111 2.63 8.51 -8.86
N GLU A 112 2.89 8.45 -10.18
CA GLU A 112 4.03 7.72 -10.69
C GLU A 112 5.33 8.38 -10.18
N PRO A 113 6.20 7.64 -9.47
CA PRO A 113 7.42 8.21 -8.90
C PRO A 113 8.41 8.58 -10.01
N VAL A 114 9.00 9.78 -9.89
CA VAL A 114 10.05 10.23 -10.81
C VAL A 114 11.31 9.40 -10.60
N ARG A 115 11.75 8.69 -11.65
CA ARG A 115 12.98 7.90 -11.62
C ARG A 115 14.18 8.75 -12.02
N ASP A 116 15.16 8.87 -11.12
CA ASP A 116 16.36 9.66 -11.39
C ASP A 116 17.49 8.80 -11.98
N ASN A 117 17.31 8.42 -13.24
CA ASN A 117 18.23 7.54 -13.96
C ASN A 117 19.57 8.21 -14.31
N ALA A 118 19.65 9.54 -14.24
CA ALA A 118 20.84 10.30 -14.61
C ALA A 118 21.87 10.41 -13.47
N LYS A 119 21.42 10.21 -12.23
CA LYS A 119 22.30 10.17 -11.05
C LYS A 119 23.17 8.92 -11.03
N PRO A 120 24.28 8.91 -10.25
CA PRO A 120 25.04 7.71 -9.99
C PRO A 120 24.16 6.58 -9.42
N PHE A 121 24.56 5.33 -9.68
CA PHE A 121 23.89 4.16 -9.12
C PHE A 121 23.92 4.20 -7.59
N LEU A 122 22.74 4.03 -6.98
CA LEU A 122 22.57 3.87 -5.54
C LEU A 122 21.42 2.91 -5.29
N MET A 123 21.69 1.85 -4.52
CA MET A 123 20.71 0.85 -4.13
C MET A 123 20.93 0.50 -2.65
N PRO A 124 20.00 0.89 -1.76
CA PRO A 124 20.02 0.42 -0.38
C PRO A 124 19.85 -1.10 -0.33
N VAL A 125 20.70 -1.78 0.45
CA VAL A 125 20.61 -3.23 0.62
C VAL A 125 19.57 -3.56 1.67
N GLU A 126 18.55 -4.33 1.29
CA GLU A 126 17.47 -4.80 2.14
C GLU A 126 17.76 -6.17 2.74
N ASP A 127 18.26 -7.10 1.92
CA ASP A 127 18.60 -8.46 2.35
C ASP A 127 19.76 -9.05 1.54
N VAL A 128 20.48 -10.01 2.12
CA VAL A 128 21.65 -10.66 1.53
C VAL A 128 21.52 -12.18 1.60
N PHE A 129 21.56 -12.82 0.43
CA PHE A 129 21.49 -14.26 0.28
C PHE A 129 22.81 -14.84 -0.22
N THR A 130 23.12 -16.07 0.17
CA THR A 130 24.17 -16.86 -0.48
C THR A 130 23.52 -17.96 -1.30
N ILE A 131 23.66 -17.89 -2.63
CA ILE A 131 23.09 -18.87 -3.55
C ILE A 131 24.20 -19.81 -4.02
N THR A 132 24.05 -21.11 -3.72
CA THR A 132 25.01 -22.14 -4.15
C THR A 132 25.20 -22.10 -5.66
N GLY A 133 26.46 -21.99 -6.11
CA GLY A 133 26.80 -21.92 -7.53
C GLY A 133 26.60 -20.56 -8.21
N ARG A 134 26.08 -19.54 -7.52
CA ARG A 134 25.95 -18.17 -8.03
C ARG A 134 26.69 -17.12 -7.19
N GLY A 135 26.88 -17.37 -5.89
CA GLY A 135 27.57 -16.47 -4.97
C GLY A 135 26.62 -15.65 -4.10
N THR A 136 27.10 -14.52 -3.60
CA THR A 136 26.35 -13.60 -2.75
C THR A 136 25.43 -12.72 -3.59
N VAL A 137 24.16 -12.60 -3.18
CA VAL A 137 23.14 -11.77 -3.82
C VAL A 137 22.60 -10.78 -2.79
N ALA A 138 22.86 -9.49 -3.00
CA ALA A 138 22.19 -8.40 -2.30
C ALA A 138 20.90 -8.03 -3.04
N THR A 139 19.84 -7.75 -2.29
CA THR A 139 18.53 -7.34 -2.82
C THR A 139 18.15 -5.96 -2.29
N GLY A 140 17.40 -5.21 -3.09
CA GLY A 140 16.88 -3.88 -2.75
C GLY A 140 16.31 -3.18 -3.98
N ARG A 141 15.59 -2.07 -3.76
CA ARG A 141 15.16 -1.17 -4.85
C ARG A 141 16.28 -0.19 -5.21
N ILE A 142 16.51 0.00 -6.51
CA ILE A 142 17.42 1.06 -6.99
C ILE A 142 16.76 2.41 -6.70
N GLU A 143 17.44 3.25 -5.91
CA GLU A 143 16.95 4.59 -5.56
C GLU A 143 17.32 5.60 -6.66
N THR A 144 18.54 5.50 -7.21
CA THR A 144 19.01 6.35 -8.31
C THR A 144 19.91 5.62 -9.28
N GLY A 145 19.98 6.14 -10.51
CA GLY A 145 20.87 5.64 -11.55
C GLY A 145 20.46 4.31 -12.16
N VAL A 146 21.42 3.67 -12.82
CA VAL A 146 21.24 2.40 -13.55
C VAL A 146 22.43 1.51 -13.23
N ALA A 147 22.20 0.22 -13.01
CA ALA A 147 23.24 -0.80 -12.92
C ALA A 147 23.19 -1.72 -14.14
N ASN A 148 24.33 -1.95 -14.78
CA ASN A 148 24.48 -2.95 -15.83
C ASN A 148 25.38 -4.09 -15.37
N THR A 149 25.21 -5.26 -15.99
CA THR A 149 26.06 -6.42 -15.68
C THR A 149 27.52 -6.13 -16.02
N GLY A 150 28.41 -6.29 -15.03
CA GLY A 150 29.84 -6.07 -15.18
C GLY A 150 30.31 -4.67 -14.78
N ASP A 151 29.40 -3.75 -14.45
CA ASP A 151 29.76 -2.45 -13.89
C ASP A 151 30.44 -2.65 -12.51
N PRO A 152 31.55 -1.93 -12.23
CA PRO A 152 32.09 -1.91 -10.88
C PRO A 152 31.13 -1.16 -9.95
N VAL A 153 30.84 -1.77 -8.80
CA VAL A 153 29.97 -1.24 -7.73
C VAL A 153 30.74 -1.07 -6.42
#